data_AF-A0A7J4L9B2-F1
#
_entry.id   AF-A0A7J4L9B2-F1
#
_cell.length_a   1.000
_cell.length_b   1.000
_cell.length_c   1.000
_cell.angle_alpha   90.00
_cell.angle_beta   90.00
_cell.angle_gamma   90.00
#
_symmetry.space_group_name_H-M   'P 1'
#
loop_
_entity.id
_entity.type
_entity.pdbx_description
1 polymer ?
#
loop_
_entity_poly.entity_id
_entity_poly.type
_entity_poly.pdbx_seq_one_letter_code
_entity_poly.pdbx_strand_id
1 'polypeptide(L)' 'MSEKRVIMLEKEKETKNTIRYKEIETEKSPLVMGTAYIQKETFKQGEIPKKISITIEWE' A
#
# COMPACT_ATOMS: atom_id res chain seq x y z
N MET A 1 17.16 12.68 13.51
CA MET A 1 16.25 11.57 13.86
C MET A 1 15.51 11.28 12.58
N SER A 2 15.51 10.04 12.09
CA SER A 2 14.79 9.71 10.85
C SER A 2 13.29 9.87 11.11
N GLU A 3 12.66 10.74 10.35
CA GLU A 3 11.21 10.88 10.34
C GLU A 3 10.59 9.71 9.59
N LYS A 4 9.37 9.32 9.96
CA LYS A 4 8.65 8.24 9.29
C LYS A 4 7.16 8.46 9.24
N ARG A 5 6.52 7.94 8.19
CA ARG A 5 5.06 7.91 8.03
C ARG A 5 4.60 6.53 7.60
N VAL A 6 3.57 6.02 8.27
CA VAL A 6 2.92 4.74 7.93
C VAL A 6 1.59 5.03 7.26
N ILE A 7 1.36 4.40 6.10
CA ILE A 7 0.16 4.57 5.27
C ILE A 7 -0.54 3.22 5.16
N MET A 8 -1.85 3.21 5.36
CA MET A 8 -2.68 2.03 5.21
C MET A 8 -3.33 2.00 3.83
N LEU A 9 -3.24 0.86 3.15
CA LEU A 9 -3.85 0.65 1.86
C LEU A 9 -4.73 -0.59 1.85
N GLU A 10 -5.81 -0.52 1.07
CA GLU A 10 -6.70 -1.65 0.82
C GLU A 10 -6.62 -2.11 -0.62
N LYS A 11 -6.73 -3.42 -0.81
CA LYS A 11 -6.71 -4.07 -2.11
C LYS A 11 -7.93 -3.62 -2.90
N GLU A 12 -7.67 -3.07 -4.07
CA GLU A 12 -8.73 -2.57 -4.94
C GLU A 12 -9.00 -3.52 -6.09
N LYS A 13 -7.96 -3.92 -6.82
CA LYS A 13 -8.08 -4.88 -7.93
C LYS A 13 -6.79 -5.64 -8.18
N GLU A 14 -6.92 -6.78 -8.84
CA GLU A 14 -5.79 -7.56 -9.34
C GLU A 14 -5.74 -7.55 -10.86
N THR A 15 -4.53 -7.69 -11.40
CA THR A 15 -4.28 -7.97 -12.81
C THR A 15 -3.49 -9.28 -12.95
N LYS A 16 -2.97 -9.59 -14.15
CA LYS A 16 -2.13 -10.76 -14.38
C LYS A 16 -0.92 -10.81 -13.43
N ASN A 17 -0.19 -9.71 -13.32
CA ASN A 17 1.10 -9.67 -12.61
C ASN A 17 1.11 -8.72 -11.41
N THR A 18 0.14 -7.82 -11.31
CA THR A 18 0.14 -6.78 -10.27
C THR A 18 -1.14 -6.77 -9.45
N ILE A 19 -1.04 -6.19 -8.26
CA ILE A 19 -2.16 -5.89 -7.38
C ILE A 19 -2.15 -4.38 -7.17
N ARG A 20 -3.32 -3.76 -7.34
CA ARG A 20 -3.53 -2.33 -7.09
C ARG A 20 -4.09 -2.18 -5.68
N TYR A 21 -3.37 -1.47 -4.83
CA TYR A 21 -3.80 -1.08 -3.50
C TYR A 21 -4.09 0.42 -3.49
N LYS A 22 -5.23 0.83 -2.95
CA LYS A 22 -5.58 2.23 -2.77
C LYS A 22 -5.41 2.64 -1.32
N GLU A 23 -4.85 3.82 -1.11
CA GLU A 23 -4.75 4.43 0.21
C GLU A 23 -6.14 4.71 0.77
N ILE A 24 -6.29 4.47 2.07
CA ILE A 24 -7.55 4.72 2.77
C ILE A 24 -7.60 6.20 3.14
N GLU A 25 -8.43 6.96 2.44
CA GLU A 25 -8.70 8.36 2.79
C GLU A 25 -9.46 8.44 4.11
N THR A 26 -9.04 9.35 4.98
CA THR A 26 -9.74 9.64 6.23
C THR A 26 -9.92 11.14 6.38
N GLU A 27 -10.98 11.59 7.04
CA GLU A 27 -11.23 13.02 7.27
C GLU A 27 -10.05 13.74 7.97
N LYS A 28 -9.22 12.99 8.68
CA LYS A 28 -8.07 13.51 9.45
C LYS A 28 -6.73 13.40 8.73
N SER A 29 -6.66 12.71 7.59
CA SER A 29 -5.42 12.56 6.83
C SER A 29 -5.72 12.59 5.32
N PRO A 30 -5.31 13.65 4.61
CA PRO A 30 -5.37 13.67 3.16
C PRO A 30 -4.48 12.58 2.58
N LEU A 31 -4.79 12.16 1.35
CA LEU A 31 -4.03 11.16 0.60
C LEU A 31 -2.55 11.57 0.48
N VAL A 32 -1.65 10.65 0.79
CA VAL A 32 -0.20 10.86 0.73
C VAL A 32 0.38 10.39 -0.59
N MET A 33 -0.11 9.26 -1.11
CA MET A 33 0.42 8.60 -2.32
C MET A 33 -0.70 8.13 -3.26
N GLY A 34 -1.91 7.90 -2.75
CA GLY A 34 -3.07 7.50 -3.53
C GLY A 34 -3.09 6.00 -3.86
N THR A 35 -2.25 5.52 -4.78
CA THR A 35 -2.29 4.12 -5.26
C THR A 35 -0.90 3.47 -5.31
N ALA A 36 -0.81 2.24 -4.82
CA ALA A 36 0.37 1.38 -4.98
C ALA A 36 0.10 0.25 -5.97
N TYR A 37 1.02 0.05 -6.91
CA TYR A 37 1.07 -1.12 -7.78
C TYR A 37 2.15 -2.08 -7.27
N ILE A 38 1.74 -3.21 -6.73
CA ILE A 38 2.64 -4.21 -6.15
C ILE A 38 2.68 -5.44 -7.07
N GLN A 39 3.86 -5.96 -7.37
CA GLN A 39 4.00 -7.21 -8.12
C GLN A 39 3.47 -8.38 -7.28
N LYS A 40 2.72 -9.30 -7.88
CA LYS A 40 2.18 -10.47 -7.18
C LYS A 40 3.27 -11.30 -6.50
N GLU A 41 4.43 -11.38 -7.14
CA GLU A 41 5.61 -12.08 -6.63
C GLU A 41 6.10 -11.56 -5.27
N THR A 42 5.82 -10.30 -4.92
CA THR A 42 6.15 -9.74 -3.60
C THR A 42 5.54 -10.54 -2.45
N PHE A 43 4.36 -11.15 -2.66
CA PHE A 43 3.66 -11.94 -1.65
C PHE A 43 4.00 -13.44 -1.70
N LYS A 44 4.95 -13.86 -2.55
CA LYS A 44 5.34 -15.26 -2.79
C LYS A 44 4.11 -16.13 -3.13
N GLN A 45 4.19 -17.46 -2.94
CA GLN A 45 3.04 -18.38 -3.09
C GLN A 45 1.98 -18.24 -1.98
N GLY A 46 1.96 -17.12 -1.25
CA GLY A 46 0.99 -16.85 -0.20
C GLY A 46 -0.30 -16.23 -0.75
N GLU A 47 -1.31 -16.16 0.11
CA GLU A 47 -2.53 -15.41 -0.22
C GLU A 47 -2.23 -13.91 -0.35
N ILE A 48 -2.80 -13.29 -1.38
CA ILE A 48 -2.66 -11.85 -1.61
C ILE A 48 -3.45 -11.11 -0.51
N PRO A 49 -2.77 -10.29 0.32
CA PRO A 49 -3.42 -9.66 1.47
C PRO A 49 -4.45 -8.63 1.02
N LYS A 50 -5.56 -8.55 1.76
CA LYS A 50 -6.62 -7.55 1.53
C LYS A 50 -6.21 -6.13 1.95
N LYS A 51 -5.28 -6.01 2.90
CA LYS A 51 -4.76 -4.73 3.40
C LYS A 51 -3.25 -4.83 3.55
N ILE A 52 -2.55 -3.75 3.25
CA ILE A 52 -1.12 -3.61 3.45
C ILE A 52 -0.82 -2.27 4.12
N SER A 53 0.37 -2.15 4.70
CA SER A 53 0.94 -0.88 5.14
C SER A 53 2.22 -0.57 4.39
N ILE A 54 2.42 0.68 4.01
CA ILE A 54 3.68 1.18 3.45
C ILE A 54 4.28 2.17 4.44
N THR A 55 5.57 2.05 4.71
CA THR A 55 6.34 2.99 5.52
C THR A 55 7.22 3.84 4.62
N ILE A 56 7.11 5.17 4.74
CA ILE A 56 8.00 6.15 4.11
C ILE A 56 8.93 6.69 5.20
N GLU A 57 10.24 6.64 4.98
CA GLU A 57 11.27 7.10 5.93
C GLU A 57 12.13 8.18 5.26
N TRP A 58 12.49 9.25 5.99
CA TRP A 58 13.36 10.34 5.51
C TRP A 58 14.22 10.94 6.64
N GLU A 59 15.25 11.70 6.26
CA GLU A 59 16.20 12.36 7.19
C GLU A 59 15.80 13.80 7.53
#